data_AF-A0A645E553-F1
#
_entry.id   AF-A0A645E553-F1
#
_cell.length_a   1.000
_cell.length_b   1.000
_cell.length_c   1.000
_cell.angle_alpha   90.00
_cell.angle_beta   90.00
_cell.angle_gamma   90.00
#
_symmetry.space_group_name_H-M   'P 1'
#
loop_
_entity.id
_entity.type
_entity.pdbx_description
1 polymer ?
#
loop_
_entity_poly.entity_id
_entity_poly.type
_entity_poly.pdbx_seq_one_letter_code
_entity_poly.pdbx_strand_id
1 'polypeptide(L)'
;MSVDPDDVTPTAIKDCNGAIVTYGAPVLPGAMFLLAYYKDTPILGVPSCAMYSKRTIFDLVLPRVLSEEKLSFEDIAAYGNGGMCLNCGVCTFPHCSFGK
;
A
#
# COMPACT_ATOMS: atom_id res chain seq x y z
N MET A 1 -7.58 2.95 5.77
CA MET A 1 -6.63 3.20 6.88
C MET A 1 -6.69 4.65 7.24
N SER A 2 -7.05 4.91 8.49
CA SER A 2 -7.01 6.26 9.03
C SER A 2 -5.65 6.51 9.69
N VAL A 3 -5.31 7.79 9.88
CA VAL A 3 -4.23 8.21 10.79
C VAL A 3 -4.72 8.35 12.23
N ASP A 4 -6.03 8.21 12.43
CA ASP A 4 -6.67 8.43 13.72
C ASP A 4 -6.07 7.50 14.77
N PRO A 5 -5.76 8.00 15.99
CA PRO A 5 -5.31 7.17 17.10
C PRO A 5 -6.28 6.03 17.45
N ASP A 6 -7.56 6.21 17.11
CA ASP A 6 -8.64 5.25 17.33
C ASP A 6 -8.80 4.23 16.19
N ASP A 7 -7.92 4.24 15.17
CA ASP A 7 -7.91 3.17 14.16
C ASP A 7 -7.42 1.86 14.81
N VAL A 8 -8.38 1.04 15.24
CA VAL A 8 -8.13 -0.26 15.87
C VAL A 8 -7.75 -1.36 14.85
N THR A 9 -7.68 -1.07 13.55
CA THR A 9 -7.38 -2.06 12.52
C THR A 9 -6.02 -2.75 12.74
N PRO A 10 -4.90 -2.04 13.00
CA PRO A 10 -3.62 -2.70 13.26
C PRO A 10 -3.64 -3.56 14.52
N THR A 11 -4.38 -3.12 15.55
CA THR A 11 -4.55 -3.88 16.81
C THR A 11 -5.33 -5.17 16.56
N ALA A 12 -6.47 -5.09 15.86
CA ALA A 12 -7.28 -6.25 15.52
C ALA A 12 -6.52 -7.29 14.68
N ILE A 13 -5.65 -6.83 13.77
CA ILE A 13 -4.75 -7.72 13.00
C ILE A 13 -3.77 -8.45 13.93
N LYS A 14 -3.16 -7.75 14.88
CA LYS A 14 -2.24 -8.37 15.85
C LYS A 14 -2.97 -9.37 16.76
N ASP A 15 -4.16 -9.00 17.24
CA ASP A 15 -4.97 -9.83 18.15
C ASP A 15 -5.42 -11.15 17.50
N CYS A 16 -5.61 -11.17 16.18
CA CYS A 16 -5.90 -12.40 15.44
C CYS A 16 -4.64 -13.18 15.05
N ASN A 17 -3.46 -12.85 15.57
CA ASN A 17 -2.14 -13.40 15.18
C ASN A 17 -1.76 -13.14 13.71
N GLY A 18 -2.23 -12.02 13.14
CA GLY A 18 -1.75 -11.51 11.87
C GLY A 18 -0.39 -10.81 12.01
N ALA A 19 0.45 -10.94 10.99
CA ALA A 19 1.76 -10.30 10.91
C ALA A 19 1.66 -9.01 10.09
N ILE A 20 1.88 -7.86 10.73
CA ILE A 20 1.98 -6.57 10.02
C ILE A 20 3.37 -6.50 9.36
N VAL A 21 3.38 -6.25 8.05
CA VAL A 21 4.59 -6.03 7.26
C VAL A 21 4.95 -4.55 7.27
N THR A 22 3.97 -3.69 7.01
CA THR A 22 4.15 -2.24 7.13
C THR A 22 2.84 -1.55 7.49
N TYR A 23 2.96 -0.48 8.25
CA TYR A 23 1.91 0.50 8.48
C TYR A 23 2.44 1.85 8.02
N GLY A 24 2.01 2.23 6.82
CA GLY A 24 2.56 3.32 6.06
C GLY A 24 3.44 2.84 4.90
N ALA A 25 3.61 3.72 3.93
CA ALA A 25 4.48 3.48 2.79
C ALA A 25 5.01 4.80 2.23
N PRO A 26 6.21 4.81 1.63
CA PRO A 26 6.82 6.00 1.06
C PRO A 26 6.24 6.34 -0.34
N VAL A 27 4.91 6.32 -0.46
CA VAL A 27 4.19 6.52 -1.72
C VAL A 27 3.10 7.56 -1.55
N LEU A 28 3.00 8.49 -2.51
CA LEU A 28 1.97 9.51 -2.58
C LEU A 28 1.32 9.47 -3.97
N PRO A 29 0.00 9.27 -4.09
CA PRO A 29 -0.99 9.07 -3.01
C PRO A 29 -0.97 7.66 -2.39
N GLY A 30 -1.27 7.59 -1.09
CA GLY A 30 -1.42 6.32 -0.37
C GLY A 30 -0.48 6.10 0.81
N ALA A 31 0.08 7.18 1.39
CA ALA A 31 1.12 7.07 2.42
C ALA A 31 0.74 6.25 3.66
N MET A 32 -0.55 6.12 3.97
CA MET A 32 -1.06 5.34 5.13
C MET A 32 -1.54 3.93 4.76
N PHE A 33 -0.97 3.35 3.71
CA PHE A 33 -1.27 1.97 3.33
C PHE A 33 -0.77 0.97 4.37
N LEU A 34 -1.56 -0.06 4.65
CA LEU A 34 -1.18 -1.16 5.54
C LEU A 34 -1.09 -2.45 4.73
N LEU A 35 0.02 -3.17 4.91
CA LEU A 35 0.17 -4.54 4.44
C LEU A 35 0.38 -5.44 5.64
N ALA A 36 -0.44 -6.48 5.74
CA ALA A 36 -0.29 -7.54 6.72
C ALA A 36 -0.64 -8.88 6.10
N TYR A 37 -0.31 -9.96 6.80
CA TYR A 37 -0.67 -11.32 6.43
C TYR A 37 -1.29 -12.05 7.62
N TYR A 38 -2.43 -12.68 7.39
CA TYR A 38 -2.96 -13.69 8.28
C TYR A 38 -2.75 -15.05 7.63
N LYS A 39 -1.77 -15.82 8.12
CA LYS A 39 -1.25 -17.01 7.44
C LYS A 39 -0.78 -16.65 6.02
N ASP A 40 -1.44 -17.17 4.99
CA ASP A 40 -1.16 -16.87 3.58
C ASP A 40 -2.19 -15.92 2.97
N THR A 41 -3.13 -15.41 3.77
CA THR A 41 -4.13 -14.44 3.31
C THR A 41 -3.59 -13.01 3.50
N PRO A 42 -3.41 -12.23 2.41
CA PRO A 42 -3.01 -10.84 2.50
C PRO A 42 -4.15 -9.97 3.06
N ILE A 43 -3.80 -9.05 3.94
CA ILE A 43 -4.69 -8.03 4.49
C ILE A 43 -4.15 -6.68 4.01
N LEU A 44 -4.94 -6.01 3.17
CA LEU A 44 -4.58 -4.73 2.57
C LEU A 44 -5.44 -3.61 3.16
N GLY A 45 -4.83 -2.77 3.97
CA GLY A 45 -5.45 -1.55 4.46
C GLY A 45 -5.32 -0.43 3.43
N VAL A 46 -6.43 -0.10 2.77
CA VAL A 46 -6.45 0.92 1.71
C VAL A 46 -6.87 2.27 2.28
N PRO A 47 -6.10 3.36 2.05
CA PRO A 47 -6.51 4.71 2.43
C PRO A 47 -7.61 5.25 1.50
N SER A 48 -8.45 6.16 2.01
CA SER A 48 -9.59 6.73 1.28
C SER A 48 -9.19 7.47 0.00
N CYS A 49 -7.93 7.95 -0.10
CA CYS A 49 -7.42 8.57 -1.32
C CYS A 49 -7.52 7.66 -2.55
N ALA A 50 -7.60 6.34 -2.38
CA ALA A 50 -7.84 5.39 -3.47
C ALA A 50 -9.19 5.60 -4.20
N MET A 51 -10.16 6.26 -3.55
CA MET A 51 -11.43 6.61 -4.21
C MET A 51 -11.30 7.79 -5.18
N TYR A 52 -10.32 8.67 -4.98
CA TYR A 52 -10.23 9.96 -5.68
C TYR A 52 -8.99 10.09 -6.56
N SER A 53 -7.91 9.41 -6.19
CA SER A 53 -6.66 9.43 -6.93
C SER A 53 -6.68 8.36 -8.02
N LYS A 54 -6.34 8.74 -9.26
CA LYS A 54 -6.30 7.79 -10.40
C LYS A 54 -5.32 6.63 -10.18
N ARG A 55 -4.24 6.88 -9.43
CA ARG A 55 -3.20 5.92 -9.10
C ARG A 55 -2.74 6.14 -7.67
N THR A 56 -2.55 5.05 -6.96
CA THR A 56 -2.08 5.01 -5.57
C THR A 56 -1.13 3.84 -5.37
N ILE A 57 -0.56 3.71 -4.18
CA ILE A 57 0.16 2.49 -3.81
C ILE A 57 -0.65 1.19 -3.99
N PHE A 58 -1.98 1.25 -3.90
CA PHE A 58 -2.81 0.06 -4.11
C PHE A 58 -2.62 -0.50 -5.53
N ASP A 59 -2.45 0.36 -6.54
CA ASP A 59 -2.16 -0.04 -7.92
C ASP A 59 -0.77 -0.70 -8.08
N LEU A 60 0.18 -0.40 -7.18
CA LEU A 60 1.52 -1.00 -7.18
C LEU A 60 1.54 -2.35 -6.46
N VAL A 61 0.81 -2.45 -5.36
CA VAL A 61 0.85 -3.62 -4.46
C VAL A 61 -0.15 -4.69 -4.88
N LEU A 62 -1.37 -4.32 -5.27
CA LEU A 62 -2.43 -5.29 -5.56
C LEU A 62 -2.05 -6.30 -6.66
N PRO A 63 -1.46 -5.90 -7.81
CA PRO A 63 -1.10 -6.87 -8.85
C PRO A 63 -0.09 -7.91 -8.37
N ARG A 64 0.90 -7.49 -7.56
CA ARG A 64 1.93 -8.37 -6.97
C ARG A 64 1.32 -9.38 -6.00
N VAL A 65 0.44 -8.90 -5.12
CA VAL A 65 -0.29 -9.75 -4.17
C VAL A 65 -1.22 -10.74 -4.88
N LEU A 66 -1.90 -10.30 -5.95
CA LEU A 66 -2.75 -11.17 -6.78
C LEU A 66 -1.97 -12.21 -7.57
N SER A 67 -0.68 -11.95 -7.85
CA SER A 67 0.24 -12.96 -8.39
C SER A 67 0.87 -13.85 -7.33
N GLU A 68 0.28 -13.91 -6.13
CA GLU A 68 0.75 -14.70 -4.99
C GLU A 68 2.16 -14.31 -4.48
N GLU A 69 2.62 -13.12 -4.83
CA GLU A 69 3.89 -12.59 -4.33
C GLU A 69 3.76 -12.20 -2.84
N LYS A 70 4.65 -12.74 -2.00
CA LYS A 70 4.70 -12.42 -0.57
C LYS A 70 5.65 -11.25 -0.33
N LEU A 71 5.08 -10.06 -0.29
CA LEU A 71 5.82 -8.81 -0.17
C LEU A 71 6.36 -8.61 1.25
N SER A 72 7.60 -8.16 1.34
CA SER A 72 8.27 -7.78 2.58
C SER A 72 8.21 -6.28 2.85
N PHE A 73 8.78 -5.85 3.97
CA PHE A 73 8.93 -4.42 4.27
C PHE A 73 9.85 -3.74 3.25
N GLU A 74 10.92 -4.43 2.83
CA GLU A 74 11.91 -3.95 1.87
C GLU A 74 11.28 -3.68 0.50
N ASP A 75 10.34 -4.52 0.06
CA ASP A 75 9.59 -4.32 -1.18
C ASP A 75 8.80 -3.00 -1.17
N ILE A 76 8.19 -2.67 -0.03
CA ILE A 76 7.42 -1.44 0.12
C ILE A 76 8.35 -0.24 0.30
N ALA A 77 9.44 -0.38 1.04
CA ALA A 77 10.45 0.65 1.24
C ALA A 77 11.14 1.05 -0.06
N ALA A 78 11.33 0.11 -1.00
CA ALA A 78 11.92 0.36 -2.31
C ALA A 78 11.14 1.42 -3.13
N TYR A 79 9.82 1.55 -2.92
CA TYR A 79 9.03 2.60 -3.55
C TYR A 79 9.37 4.02 -3.08
N GLY A 80 10.28 4.20 -2.11
CA GLY A 80 10.74 5.53 -1.70
C GLY A 80 11.44 6.29 -2.82
N ASN A 81 12.01 5.58 -3.79
CA ASN A 81 12.37 6.17 -5.08
C ASN A 81 11.19 6.00 -6.04
N GLY A 82 10.82 7.07 -6.76
CA GLY A 82 9.70 7.02 -7.69
C GLY A 82 8.30 6.92 -7.06
N GLY A 83 8.15 6.90 -5.74
CA GLY A 83 6.85 6.78 -5.05
C GLY A 83 5.88 7.95 -5.19
N MET A 84 6.22 9.01 -5.93
CA MET A 84 5.36 10.18 -6.11
C MET A 84 4.63 10.14 -7.46
N CYS A 85 3.30 10.08 -7.43
CA CYS A 85 2.49 10.24 -8.63
C CYS A 85 2.44 11.72 -9.00
N LEU A 86 2.83 12.04 -10.25
CA LEU A 86 2.92 13.41 -10.74
C LEU A 86 1.57 13.99 -11.20
N ASN A 87 0.47 13.23 -11.09
CA ASN A 87 -0.87 13.66 -11.51
C ASN A 87 -0.91 14.24 -12.94
N CYS A 88 -0.21 13.59 -13.88
CA CYS A 88 -0.12 14.01 -15.28
C CYS A 88 -1.50 14.21 -15.92
N GLY A 89 -1.63 15.22 -16.79
CA GLY A 89 -2.88 15.49 -17.53
C GLY A 89 -3.36 14.29 -18.35
N VAL A 90 -2.44 13.61 -19.02
CA VAL A 90 -2.65 12.28 -19.63
C VAL A 90 -1.85 11.26 -18.83
N CYS A 91 -2.52 10.23 -18.31
CA CYS A 91 -1.87 9.20 -17.49
C CYS A 91 -1.15 8.18 -18.39
N THR A 92 0.13 7.95 -18.13
CA THR A 92 0.96 6.98 -18.85
C THR A 92 1.43 5.81 -17.97
N PHE A 93 0.95 5.70 -16.73
CA PHE A 93 1.24 4.57 -15.85
C PHE A 93 0.86 3.23 -16.54
N PRO A 94 1.72 2.18 -16.48
CA PRO A 94 2.95 2.04 -15.69
C PRO A 94 4.24 2.53 -16.38
N HIS A 95 4.14 3.19 -17.54
CA HIS A 95 5.28 3.71 -18.30
C HIS A 95 5.76 5.10 -17.83
N CYS A 96 5.60 5.43 -16.56
CA CYS A 96 6.12 6.65 -15.94
C CYS A 96 7.10 6.31 -14.80
N SER A 97 7.54 7.30 -14.01
CA SER A 97 8.43 7.09 -12.86
C SER A 97 7.72 6.55 -11.61
N PHE A 98 6.38 6.50 -11.61
CA PHE A 98 5.62 6.13 -10.42
C PHE A 98 5.83 4.65 -10.05
N GLY A 99 6.38 4.39 -8.86
CA GLY A 99 6.63 3.05 -8.33
C GLY A 99 7.84 2.34 -8.94
N LYS A 100 8.86 3.08 -9.39
CA LYS A 100 10.11 2.56 -9.98
C LYS A 100 11.36 2.92 -9.18
#